data_AF-A0AAV0N2C9-F1
#
_entry.id   AF-A0AAV0N2C9-F1
#
_cell.length_a   1.000
_cell.length_b   1.000
_cell.length_c   1.000
_cell.angle_alpha   90.00
_cell.angle_beta   90.00
_cell.angle_gamma   90.00
#
_symmetry.space_group_name_H-M   'P 1'
#
loop_
_entity.id
_entity.type
_entity.pdbx_description
1 polymer ?
#
loop_
_entity_poly.entity_id
_entity_poly.type
_entity_poly.pdbx_seq_one_letter_code
_entity_poly.pdbx_strand_id
1 'polypeptide(L)'
;MIYLGGRDDREAISLAKRMANDPSVHLTILRLVSDEVAGSETVLDDVVLNGVLREMTHFLNVQCLERVVRDGTETASLISSVADQYDVFVVGRRWHVEVASPQTAGLSDWSEFPELGVIGDLLASKDVRTRGSVLVVQQQKQHKKKI
;
A
#
# COMPACT_ATOMS: atom_id res chain seq x y z
N MET A 1 -0.75 -5.14 -4.49
CA MET A 1 -1.24 -4.17 -3.47
C MET A 1 -0.11 -3.96 -2.46
N ILE A 2 0.39 -2.74 -2.29
CA ILE A 2 1.37 -2.43 -1.24
C ILE A 2 0.60 -1.87 -0.04
N TYR A 3 0.83 -2.43 1.14
CA TYR A 3 0.11 -2.09 2.37
C TYR A 3 1.10 -1.71 3.48
N LEU A 4 1.06 -0.44 3.88
CA LEU A 4 1.83 0.13 4.99
C LEU A 4 0.93 0.49 6.18
N GLY A 5 -0.38 0.45 5.98
CA GLY A 5 -1.38 0.82 6.98
C GLY A 5 -1.85 2.27 6.84
N GLY A 6 -2.93 2.58 7.56
CA GLY A 6 -3.61 3.87 7.50
C GLY A 6 -4.85 3.88 6.61
N ARG A 7 -5.57 5.01 6.65
CA ARG A 7 -6.93 5.15 6.10
C ARG A 7 -7.03 4.86 4.60
N ASP A 8 -6.08 5.35 3.83
CA ASP A 8 -6.07 5.18 2.36
C ASP A 8 -5.75 3.72 1.98
N ASP A 9 -4.82 3.08 2.68
CA ASP A 9 -4.45 1.67 2.46
C ASP A 9 -5.61 0.72 2.79
N ARG A 10 -6.42 1.06 3.80
CA ARG A 10 -7.66 0.32 4.15
C ARG A 10 -8.73 0.40 3.06
N GLU A 11 -8.81 1.53 2.34
CA GLU A 11 -9.69 1.64 1.16
C GLU A 11 -9.09 0.89 -0.03
N ALA A 12 -7.79 1.06 -0.25
CA ALA A 12 -7.04 0.41 -1.32
C ALA A 12 -7.13 -1.12 -1.27
N ILE A 13 -7.03 -1.72 -0.07
CA ILE A 13 -7.17 -3.17 0.09
C ILE A 13 -8.60 -3.64 -0.17
N SER A 14 -9.61 -2.83 0.15
CA SER A 14 -11.01 -3.12 -0.17
C SER A 14 -11.24 -3.12 -1.68
N LEU A 15 -10.57 -2.23 -2.42
CA LEU A 15 -10.59 -2.21 -3.88
C LEU A 15 -9.82 -3.41 -4.46
N ALA A 16 -8.61 -3.69 -3.98
CA ALA A 16 -7.82 -4.83 -4.41
C ALA A 16 -8.56 -6.16 -4.19
N LYS A 17 -9.25 -6.29 -3.05
CA LYS A 17 -10.16 -7.41 -2.78
C LYS A 17 -11.22 -7.57 -3.86
N ARG A 18 -11.85 -6.47 -4.26
CA ARG A 18 -12.89 -6.50 -5.29
C ARG A 18 -12.33 -6.99 -6.63
N MET A 19 -11.11 -6.57 -6.98
CA MET A 19 -10.42 -7.02 -8.19
C MET A 19 -10.12 -8.53 -8.14
N ALA A 20 -9.73 -9.05 -6.97
CA ALA A 20 -9.42 -10.47 -6.78
C ALA A 20 -10.62 -11.43 -6.88
N ASN A 21 -11.86 -10.90 -6.95
CA ASN A 21 -13.03 -11.74 -7.25
C ASN A 21 -13.00 -12.28 -8.69
N ASP A 22 -12.22 -11.66 -9.59
CA ASP A 22 -11.93 -12.24 -10.90
C ASP A 22 -10.80 -13.28 -10.75
N PRO A 23 -11.04 -14.57 -11.05
CA PRO A 23 -10.03 -15.61 -10.92
C PRO A 23 -8.79 -15.43 -11.81
N SER A 24 -8.86 -14.60 -12.85
CA SER A 24 -7.70 -14.27 -13.70
C SER A 24 -6.73 -13.30 -13.01
N VAL A 25 -7.19 -12.56 -12.00
CA VAL A 25 -6.38 -11.59 -11.27
C VAL A 25 -5.67 -12.29 -10.11
N HIS A 26 -4.34 -12.31 -10.13
CA HIS A 26 -3.53 -12.82 -9.03
C HIS A 26 -3.15 -11.66 -8.10
N LEU A 27 -3.76 -11.61 -6.91
CA LEU A 27 -3.51 -10.56 -5.95
C LEU A 27 -2.39 -10.94 -4.99
N THR A 28 -1.31 -10.16 -4.99
CA THR A 28 -0.33 -10.15 -3.89
C THR A 28 -0.52 -8.92 -3.03
N ILE A 29 -0.72 -9.14 -1.72
CA ILE A 29 -0.69 -8.09 -0.70
C ILE A 29 0.72 -8.09 -0.11
N LEU A 30 1.51 -7.07 -0.42
CA LEU A 30 2.83 -6.85 0.15
C LEU A 30 2.68 -5.94 1.37
N ARG A 31 2.68 -6.53 2.57
CA ARG A 31 2.62 -5.81 3.85
C ARG A 31 4.02 -5.40 4.27
N LEU A 32 4.28 -4.10 4.33
CA LEU A 32 5.54 -3.56 4.83
C LEU A 32 5.35 -3.17 6.30
N VAL A 33 6.22 -3.63 7.18
CA VAL A 33 6.17 -3.34 8.62
C VAL A 33 7.48 -2.71 9.08
N SER A 34 7.38 -1.80 10.05
CA SER A 34 8.56 -1.27 10.75
C SER A 34 8.93 -2.19 11.91
N ASP A 35 10.22 -2.22 12.27
CA ASP A 35 10.74 -2.89 13.47
C ASP A 35 10.52 -2.04 14.75
N GLU A 36 10.03 -0.81 14.61
CA GLU A 36 9.72 0.09 15.73
C GLU A 36 8.44 -0.31 16.47
N VAL A 37 8.30 0.16 17.71
CA VAL A 37 7.19 -0.21 18.62
C VAL A 37 5.83 0.10 17.99
N ALA A 38 5.01 -0.95 17.84
CA ALA A 38 3.65 -0.88 17.32
C ALA A 38 2.78 0.11 18.11
N GLY A 39 2.23 1.12 17.42
CA GLY A 39 1.27 2.07 17.97
C GLY A 39 -0.17 1.57 17.90
N SER A 40 -1.13 2.34 18.43
CA SER A 40 -2.56 1.99 18.35
C SER A 40 -3.07 1.84 16.90
N GLU A 41 -2.60 2.70 15.98
CA GLU A 41 -2.98 2.62 14.57
C GLU A 41 -2.48 1.34 13.88
N THR A 42 -1.29 0.83 14.24
CA THR A 42 -0.78 -0.40 13.65
C THR A 42 -1.60 -1.62 14.10
N VAL A 43 -2.11 -1.62 15.33
CA VAL A 43 -3.04 -2.67 15.80
C VAL A 43 -4.36 -2.63 15.01
N LEU A 44 -4.89 -1.46 14.73
CA LEU A 44 -6.09 -1.32 13.89
C LEU A 44 -5.83 -1.81 12.46
N ASP A 45 -4.68 -1.48 11.89
CA ASP A 45 -4.28 -1.95 10.56
C ASP A 45 -4.19 -3.49 10.51
N ASP A 46 -3.65 -4.11 11.56
CA ASP A 46 -3.59 -5.57 11.69
C ASP A 46 -4.97 -6.20 11.76
N VAL A 47 -5.88 -5.63 12.55
CA VAL A 47 -7.25 -6.14 12.64
C VAL A 47 -7.96 -6.05 11.29
N VAL A 48 -7.82 -4.92 10.58
CA VAL A 48 -8.43 -4.72 9.26
C VAL A 48 -7.85 -5.70 8.24
N LEU A 49 -6.52 -5.78 8.14
CA LEU A 49 -5.86 -6.67 7.19
C LEU A 49 -6.22 -8.14 7.47
N ASN A 50 -6.16 -8.58 8.73
CA ASN A 50 -6.52 -9.95 9.09
C ASN A 50 -7.99 -10.26 8.82
N GLY A 51 -8.90 -9.30 9.01
CA GLY A 51 -10.31 -9.44 8.63
C GLY A 51 -10.45 -9.68 7.13
N VAL A 52 -9.79 -8.85 6.31
CA VAL A 52 -9.80 -9.00 4.85
C VAL A 52 -9.21 -10.34 4.40
N LEU A 53 -8.08 -10.76 4.97
CA LEU A 53 -7.44 -12.04 4.63
C LEU A 53 -8.33 -13.24 5.01
N ARG A 54 -9.03 -13.18 6.16
CA ARG A 54 -9.99 -14.23 6.55
C ARG A 54 -11.12 -14.37 5.54
N GLU A 55 -11.64 -13.25 5.07
CA GLU A 55 -12.66 -13.21 4.01
C GLU A 55 -12.13 -13.68 2.65
N MET A 56 -10.79 -13.75 2.48
CA MET A 56 -10.15 -14.19 1.25
C MET A 56 -9.61 -15.63 1.30
N THR A 57 -9.80 -16.35 2.40
CA THR A 57 -9.21 -17.69 2.63
C THR A 57 -9.53 -18.73 1.54
N HIS A 58 -10.62 -18.53 0.81
CA HIS A 58 -11.10 -19.40 -0.25
C HIS A 58 -10.62 -18.99 -1.65
N PHE A 59 -9.96 -17.83 -1.79
CA PHE A 59 -9.35 -17.40 -3.05
C PHE A 59 -7.97 -18.04 -3.20
N LEU A 60 -7.82 -18.91 -4.20
CA LEU A 60 -6.53 -19.52 -4.55
C LEU A 60 -5.59 -18.55 -5.27
N ASN A 61 -6.12 -17.44 -5.76
CA ASN A 61 -5.43 -16.37 -6.49
C ASN A 61 -4.99 -15.21 -5.58
N VAL A 62 -5.01 -15.37 -4.25
CA VAL A 62 -4.63 -14.32 -3.29
C VAL A 62 -3.50 -14.82 -2.38
N GLN A 63 -2.46 -14.00 -2.21
CA GLN A 63 -1.41 -14.24 -1.23
C GLN A 63 -1.04 -12.97 -0.45
N CYS A 64 -0.60 -13.13 0.78
CA CYS A 64 -0.08 -12.05 1.63
C CYS A 64 1.40 -12.32 1.94
N LEU A 65 2.26 -11.34 1.67
CA LEU A 65 3.69 -11.36 1.94
C LEU A 65 4.03 -10.23 2.90
N GLU A 66 4.50 -10.59 4.08
CA GLU A 66 4.99 -9.61 5.05
C GLU A 66 6.50 -9.39 4.91
N ARG A 67 6.94 -8.13 5.00
CA ARG A 67 8.35 -7.73 4.95
C ARG A 67 8.61 -6.65 5.99
N VAL A 68 9.60 -6.89 6.85
CA VAL A 68 10.13 -5.87 7.75
C VAL A 68 11.07 -4.97 6.95
N VAL A 69 10.87 -3.66 7.05
CA VAL A 69 11.71 -2.63 6.44
C VAL A 69 12.02 -1.56 7.48
N ARG A 70 13.29 -1.17 7.57
CA ARG A 70 13.76 -0.22 8.59
C ARG A 70 13.54 1.23 8.22
N ASP A 71 13.68 1.54 6.93
CA ASP A 71 13.63 2.90 6.43
C ASP A 71 13.05 2.98 4.99
N GLY A 72 13.00 4.19 4.45
CA GLY A 72 12.62 4.43 3.06
C GLY A 72 13.56 3.79 2.04
N THR A 73 14.85 3.65 2.36
CA THR A 73 15.83 3.06 1.44
C THR A 73 15.60 1.56 1.26
N GLU A 74 15.39 0.83 2.35
CA GLU A 74 15.01 -0.59 2.31
C GLU A 74 13.67 -0.78 1.59
N THR A 75 12.70 0.11 1.81
CA THR A 75 11.42 0.11 1.09
C THR A 75 11.58 0.31 -0.41
N ALA A 76 12.38 1.29 -0.83
CA ALA A 76 12.64 1.55 -2.24
C ALA A 76 13.36 0.39 -2.93
N SER A 77 14.36 -0.19 -2.25
CA SER A 77 15.09 -1.37 -2.74
C SER A 77 14.15 -2.57 -2.92
N LEU A 78 13.31 -2.84 -1.92
CA LEU A 78 12.34 -3.94 -1.97
C LEU A 78 11.34 -3.74 -3.12
N ILE A 79 10.73 -2.55 -3.23
CA ILE A 79 9.77 -2.24 -4.30
C ILE A 79 10.44 -2.40 -5.67
N SER A 80 11.64 -1.85 -5.83
CA SER A 80 12.40 -1.95 -7.08
C SER A 80 12.69 -3.41 -7.47
N SER A 81 12.98 -4.27 -6.49
CA SER A 81 13.29 -5.70 -6.72
C SER A 81 12.09 -6.52 -7.20
N VAL A 82 10.86 -6.04 -6.98
CA VAL A 82 9.63 -6.76 -7.34
C VAL A 82 8.78 -6.00 -8.37
N ALA A 83 9.24 -4.83 -8.81
CA ALA A 83 8.48 -3.90 -9.65
C ALA A 83 8.09 -4.49 -11.02
N ASP A 84 8.94 -5.35 -11.58
CA ASP A 84 8.74 -5.98 -12.88
C ASP A 84 7.87 -7.24 -12.84
N GLN A 85 7.46 -7.68 -11.66
CA GLN A 85 6.68 -8.91 -11.44
C GLN A 85 5.17 -8.69 -11.47
N TYR A 86 4.69 -7.44 -11.58
CA TYR A 86 3.27 -7.10 -11.48
C TYR A 86 2.80 -6.15 -12.58
N ASP A 87 1.59 -6.39 -13.08
CA ASP A 87 0.95 -5.56 -14.10
C ASP A 87 0.24 -4.33 -13.52
N VAL A 88 -0.18 -4.38 -12.26
CA VAL A 88 -0.89 -3.30 -11.57
C VAL A 88 -0.44 -3.19 -10.11
N PHE A 89 -0.04 -1.99 -9.71
CA PHE A 89 0.22 -1.62 -8.33
C PHE A 89 -0.97 -0.85 -7.77
N VAL A 90 -1.57 -1.36 -6.69
CA VAL A 90 -2.60 -0.64 -5.92
C VAL A 90 -1.95 -0.15 -4.63
N VAL A 91 -2.04 1.15 -4.37
CA VAL A 91 -1.40 1.83 -3.23
C VAL A 91 -2.34 2.88 -2.66
N GLY A 92 -2.27 3.13 -1.34
CA GLY A 92 -2.93 4.29 -0.75
C GLY A 92 -2.14 5.58 -1.02
N ARG A 93 -2.86 6.71 -1.18
CA ARG A 93 -2.24 8.03 -1.39
C ARG A 93 -1.47 8.51 -0.16
N ARG A 94 -1.93 8.18 1.05
CA ARG A 94 -1.32 8.54 2.34
C ARG A 94 -1.10 10.06 2.48
N TRP A 95 -2.11 10.86 2.09
CA TRP A 95 -2.06 12.33 2.21
C TRP A 95 -2.40 12.77 3.65
N HIS A 96 -1.65 13.74 4.22
CA HIS A 96 -1.74 14.18 5.63
C HIS A 96 -1.40 13.10 6.68
N VAL A 97 -0.42 12.23 6.44
CA VAL A 97 0.20 11.50 7.56
C VAL A 97 1.10 12.50 8.30
N GLU A 98 0.71 12.88 9.52
CA GLU A 98 1.35 13.96 10.30
C GLU A 98 2.82 13.66 10.67
N VAL A 99 3.24 12.39 10.60
CA VAL A 99 4.60 11.93 10.82
C VAL A 99 4.94 10.90 9.75
N ALA A 100 6.03 11.10 9.00
CA ALA A 100 6.52 10.10 8.06
C ALA A 100 6.77 8.78 8.81
N SER A 101 6.12 7.69 8.39
CA SER A 101 6.39 6.38 8.99
C SER A 101 7.82 5.96 8.65
N PRO A 102 8.50 5.18 9.51
CA PRO A 102 9.90 4.77 9.26
C PRO A 102 10.09 4.18 7.86
N GLN A 103 9.15 3.33 7.42
CA GLN A 103 9.16 2.71 6.09
C GLN A 103 9.18 3.72 4.92
N THR A 104 8.77 4.97 5.15
CA THR A 104 8.73 6.03 4.12
C THR A 104 9.68 7.19 4.43
N ALA A 105 10.48 7.09 5.48
CA ALA A 105 11.40 8.13 5.90
C ALA A 105 12.39 8.47 4.79
N GLY A 106 12.55 9.76 4.51
CA GLY A 106 13.42 10.27 3.44
C GLY A 106 12.86 10.15 2.03
N LEU A 107 11.93 9.24 1.73
CA LEU A 107 11.36 9.11 0.37
C LEU A 107 10.48 10.31 -0.03
N SER A 108 9.83 10.96 0.92
CA SER A 108 9.01 12.15 0.67
C SER A 108 9.81 13.34 0.16
N ASP A 109 11.09 13.44 0.53
CA ASP A 109 11.95 14.58 0.20
C ASP A 109 12.38 14.57 -1.28
N TRP A 110 12.29 13.41 -1.92
CA TRP A 110 12.63 13.19 -3.33
C TRP A 110 11.40 13.11 -4.23
N SER A 111 10.23 13.54 -3.74
CA SER A 111 8.98 13.32 -4.46
C SER A 111 8.76 14.30 -5.60
N GLU A 112 8.54 13.80 -6.81
CA GLU A 112 8.26 14.62 -8.01
C GLU A 112 6.77 14.92 -8.17
N PHE A 113 5.91 13.95 -7.81
CA PHE A 113 4.46 13.98 -7.98
C PHE A 113 3.74 13.71 -6.63
N PRO A 114 3.65 14.71 -5.74
CA PRO A 114 3.08 14.54 -4.41
C PRO A 114 1.61 14.11 -4.40
N GLU A 115 0.89 14.31 -5.51
CA GLU A 115 -0.48 13.81 -5.71
C GLU A 115 -0.58 12.28 -5.71
N LEU A 116 0.50 11.57 -6.06
CA LEU A 116 0.55 10.11 -6.11
C LEU A 116 0.82 9.49 -4.74
N GLY A 117 1.25 10.29 -3.76
CA GLY A 117 1.74 9.81 -2.48
C GLY A 117 3.11 9.14 -2.60
N VAL A 118 3.81 8.98 -1.47
CA VAL A 118 5.23 8.54 -1.44
C VAL A 118 5.48 7.25 -2.23
N ILE A 119 4.64 6.23 -2.06
CA ILE A 119 4.82 4.94 -2.75
C ILE A 119 4.39 5.01 -4.22
N GLY A 120 3.31 5.72 -4.51
CA GLY A 120 2.83 5.88 -5.88
C GLY A 120 3.82 6.66 -6.74
N ASP A 121 4.40 7.71 -6.17
CA ASP A 121 5.45 8.52 -6.77
C ASP A 121 6.74 7.72 -6.99
N LEU A 122 7.21 6.96 -5.98
CA LEU A 122 8.34 6.05 -6.13
C LEU A 122 8.14 5.05 -7.29
N LEU A 123 6.95 4.46 -7.42
CA LEU A 123 6.63 3.54 -8.52
C LEU A 123 6.56 4.22 -9.88
N ALA A 124 6.22 5.52 -9.91
CA ALA A 124 6.18 6.33 -11.13
C ALA A 124 7.57 6.90 -11.52
N SER A 125 8.53 6.85 -10.59
CA SER A 125 9.91 7.31 -10.83
C SER A 125 10.59 6.50 -11.93
N LYS A 126 11.47 7.17 -12.67
CA LYS A 126 12.32 6.56 -13.72
C LYS A 126 13.31 5.54 -13.16
N ASP A 127 13.60 5.60 -11.86
CA ASP A 127 14.53 4.69 -11.19
C ASP A 127 13.92 3.30 -10.96
N VAL A 128 12.59 3.20 -10.93
CA VAL A 128 11.86 1.95 -10.78
C VAL A 128 11.50 1.40 -12.16
N ARG A 129 12.09 0.27 -12.53
CA ARG A 129 11.75 -0.42 -13.79
C ARG A 129 10.46 -1.23 -13.64
N THR A 130 9.33 -0.55 -13.71
CA THR A 130 8.01 -1.19 -13.80
C THR A 130 7.43 -1.07 -15.21
N ARG A 131 6.68 -2.08 -15.64
CA ARG A 131 5.82 -2.02 -16.84
C ARG A 131 4.33 -1.93 -16.48
N GLY A 132 4.03 -2.00 -15.18
CA GLY A 132 2.68 -2.02 -14.65
C GLY A 132 2.08 -0.62 -14.49
N SER A 133 0.76 -0.58 -14.36
CA SER A 133 0.02 0.63 -14.04
C SER A 133 0.02 0.90 -12.53
N VAL A 134 0.05 2.16 -12.11
CA VAL A 134 -0.08 2.55 -10.70
C VAL A 134 -1.47 3.13 -10.44
N LEU A 135 -2.23 2.48 -9.56
CA LEU A 135 -3.53 2.91 -9.09
C LEU A 135 -3.40 3.45 -7.66
N VAL A 136 -3.47 4.77 -7.53
CA VAL A 136 -3.43 5.48 -6.25
C VAL A 136 -4.85 5.65 -5.72
N VAL A 137 -5.10 5.16 -4.51
CA VAL A 137 -6.42 5.17 -3.86
C VAL A 137 -6.40 6.11 -2.68
N GLN A 138 -7.46 6.92 -2.54
CA GLN A 138 -7.67 7.78 -1.39
C GLN A 138 -9.01 7.46 -0.75
N GLN A 139 -9.04 7.40 0.58
CA GLN A 139 -10.30 7.20 1.31
C GLN A 139 -11.27 8.35 0.99
N GLN A 140 -12.51 7.99 0.68
CA GLN A 140 -13.54 8.95 0.35
C GLN A 140 -13.82 9.88 1.55
N LYS A 141 -13.66 11.20 1.37
CA LYS A 141 -14.07 12.19 2.36
C LYS A 141 -15.59 12.32 2.30
N GLN A 142 -16.30 11.82 3.32
CA GLN A 142 -17.73 12.07 3.43
C GLN A 142 -17.98 13.57 3.65
N HIS A 143 -18.50 14.26 2.64
CA HIS A 143 -19.09 15.59 2.85
C HIS A 143 -20.36 15.40 3.69
N LYS A 144 -20.31 15.78 4.98
CA LYS A 144 -21.54 15.93 5.77
C LYS A 144 -22.41 16.97 5.06
N LYS A 145 -23.54 16.54 4.49
CA LYS A 145 -24.59 17.48 4.09
C LYS A 145 -24.98 18.25 5.36
N LYS A 146 -24.79 19.57 5.37
CA LYS A 146 -25.44 20.43 6.36
C LYS A 146 -26.95 20.26 6.14
N ILE A 147 -27.60 19.60 7.09
CA ILE A 147 -29.07 19.59 7.23
C ILE A 147 -29.43 20.84 7.99
#